data_AF-A0A5Q8CHY3-F1
#
_entry.id   AF-A0A5Q8CHY3-F1
#
_cell.length_a   1.000
_cell.length_b   1.000
_cell.length_c   1.000
_cell.angle_alpha   90.00
_cell.angle_beta   90.00
_cell.angle_gamma   90.00
#
_symmetry.space_group_name_H-M   'P 1'
#
loop_
_entity.id
_entity.type
_entity.pdbx_description
1 polymer ?
#
loop_
_entity_poly.entity_id
_entity_poly.type
_entity_poly.pdbx_seq_one_letter_code
_entity_poly.pdbx_strand_id
1 'polypeptide(L)' 'GGAGLAGLIRAAGDKKMRGALGLDAQSRVLIINSEGATDPGRYAELVGMAPDEVALARQPA' A
#
# COMPACT_ATOMS: atom_id res chain seq x y z
N GLY A 1 -3.44 -5.99 -5.19
CA GLY A 1 -3.64 -4.61 -5.69
C GLY A 1 -2.97 -3.49 -4.89
N GLY A 2 -1.86 -3.71 -4.18
CA GLY A 2 -1.16 -2.66 -3.40
C GLY A 2 -0.23 -1.71 -4.17
N ALA A 3 -0.13 -1.87 -5.50
CA ALA A 3 0.82 -1.12 -6.33
C ALA A 3 0.64 0.40 -6.26
N GLY A 4 -0.60 0.89 -6.15
CA GLY A 4 -0.88 2.33 -6.05
C GLY A 4 -0.26 2.98 -4.81
N LEU A 5 -0.36 2.32 -3.64
CA LEU A 5 0.28 2.79 -2.42
C LEU A 5 1.80 2.74 -2.50
N ALA A 6 2.37 1.66 -3.06
CA ALA A 6 3.81 1.55 -3.26
C ALA A 6 4.34 2.66 -4.19
N GLY A 7 3.62 2.97 -5.27
CA GLY A 7 3.93 4.07 -6.17
C GLY A 7 3.90 5.43 -5.48
N LEU A 8 2.88 5.68 -4.65
CA LEU A 8 2.79 6.93 -3.87
C LEU A 8 3.98 7.07 -2.91
N ILE A 9 4.32 6.02 -2.16
CA ILE A 9 5.47 6.03 -1.23
C ILE A 9 6.76 6.36 -1.99
N ARG A 10 7.00 5.70 -3.14
CA ARG A 10 8.18 5.96 -3.95
C ARG A 10 8.22 7.39 -4.48
N ALA A 11 7.10 7.87 -5.01
CA ALA A 11 6.99 9.21 -5.57
C ALA A 11 7.13 10.30 -4.50
N ALA A 12 6.56 10.12 -3.31
CA ALA A 12 6.69 11.05 -2.19
C ALA A 12 8.13 11.14 -1.65
N GLY A 13 8.90 10.05 -1.73
CA GLY A 13 10.32 10.02 -1.37
C GLY A 13 11.27 10.60 -2.43
N ASP A 14 10.82 10.81 -3.66
CA ASP A 14 11.64 11.29 -4.78
C ASP A 14 11.31 12.75 -5.11
N LYS A 15 12.26 13.68 -4.94
CA LYS A 15 12.00 15.12 -5.16
C LYS A 15 11.49 15.43 -6.57
N LYS A 16 11.99 14.74 -7.60
CA LYS A 16 11.61 14.98 -8.99
C LYS A 16 10.21 14.46 -9.27
N MET A 17 9.91 13.22 -8.86
CA MET A 17 8.57 12.64 -9.04
C MET A 17 7.52 13.39 -8.20
N ARG A 18 7.86 13.70 -6.95
CA ARG A 18 7.01 14.47 -6.04
C ARG A 18 6.61 15.81 -6.64
N GLY A 19 7.57 16.55 -7.19
CA GLY A 19 7.32 17.82 -7.87
C GLY A 19 6.50 17.66 -9.16
N ALA A 20 6.82 16.65 -9.97
CA ALA A 20 6.09 16.38 -11.22
C ALA A 20 4.61 16.01 -11.00
N LEU A 21 4.29 15.36 -9.87
CA LEU A 21 2.93 14.99 -9.48
C LEU A 21 2.21 16.05 -8.65
N GLY A 22 2.88 17.17 -8.30
CA GLY A 22 2.31 18.20 -7.44
C GLY A 22 2.00 17.73 -6.01
N LEU A 23 2.72 16.73 -5.52
CA LEU A 23 2.52 16.19 -4.17
C LEU A 23 3.18 17.09 -3.12
N ASP A 24 2.40 17.49 -2.12
CA ASP A 24 2.84 18.34 -1.01
C ASP A 24 2.18 17.95 0.33
N ALA A 25 2.40 18.76 1.37
CA ALA A 25 1.85 18.50 2.70
C ALA A 25 0.33 18.68 2.81
N GLN A 26 -0.33 19.30 1.82
CA GLN A 26 -1.77 19.53 1.79
C GLN A 26 -2.50 18.51 0.90
N SER A 27 -1.75 17.72 0.13
CA SER A 27 -2.28 16.71 -0.78
C SER A 27 -3.06 15.63 -0.04
N ARG A 28 -4.29 15.36 -0.49
CA ARG A 28 -5.12 14.24 -0.01
C ARG A 28 -5.26 13.22 -1.13
N VAL A 29 -4.65 12.05 -0.96
CA VAL A 29 -4.62 11.01 -1.98
C VAL A 29 -5.60 9.89 -1.63
N LEU A 30 -6.55 9.62 -2.52
CA LEU A 30 -7.39 8.41 -2.45
C LEU A 30 -6.69 7.28 -3.20
N ILE A 31 -6.60 6.11 -2.58
CA ILE A 31 -6.06 4.90 -3.19
C ILE A 31 -7.13 3.82 -3.15
N ILE A 32 -7.34 3.16 -4.29
CA ILE A 32 -8.20 1.99 -4.39
C ILE A 32 -7.31 0.78 -4.60
N ASN A 33 -7.33 -0.14 -3.63
CA ASN A 33 -6.71 -1.45 -3.80
C ASN A 33 -7.72 -2.35 -4.51
N SER A 34 -7.39 -2.76 -5.73
CA SER A 34 -8.29 -3.54 -6.60
C SER A 34 -8.62 -4.95 -6.08
N GLU A 35 -7.74 -5.52 -5.26
CA GLU A 35 -7.84 -6.89 -4.75
C GLU A 35 -7.07 -7.00 -3.43
N GLY A 36 -7.51 -7.95 -2.58
CA GLY A 36 -6.80 -8.40 -1.38
C GLY A 36 -5.84 -9.55 -1.65
N ALA A 37 -5.68 -10.45 -0.68
CA ALA A 37 -4.86 -11.66 -0.78
C ALA A 37 -5.57 -12.77 -1.59
N THR A 38 -5.72 -12.56 -2.90
CA THR A 38 -6.36 -13.52 -3.82
C THR A 38 -5.56 -14.81 -4.02
N ASP A 39 -4.25 -14.76 -3.77
CA ASP A 39 -3.35 -15.90 -3.64
C ASP A 39 -2.72 -15.88 -2.23
N PRO A 40 -3.25 -16.66 -1.27
CA PRO A 40 -2.76 -16.67 0.11
C PRO A 40 -1.31 -17.14 0.24
N GLY A 41 -0.86 -18.07 -0.62
CA GLY A 41 0.49 -18.60 -0.58
C GLY A 41 1.51 -17.54 -0.99
N ARG A 42 1.29 -16.91 -2.16
CA ARG A 42 2.13 -15.80 -2.62
C ARG A 42 2.06 -14.58 -1.69
N TYR A 43 0.90 -14.31 -1.10
CA TYR A 43 0.77 -13.26 -0.10
C TYR A 43 1.68 -13.54 1.11
N ALA A 44 1.65 -14.75 1.64
CA ALA A 44 2.49 -15.15 2.77
C ALA A 44 3.98 -15.09 2.44
N GLU A 45 4.39 -15.47 1.23
CA GLU A 45 5.79 -15.33 0.78
C GLU A 45 6.26 -13.87 0.78
N LEU A 46 5.40 -12.94 0.34
CA LEU A 46 5.74 -11.51 0.23
C LEU A 46 5.65 -10.75 1.55
N VAL A 47 4.68 -11.09 2.40
CA VAL A 47 4.34 -10.36 3.63
C VAL A 47 4.95 -11.03 4.87
N GLY A 48 5.29 -12.32 4.79
CA GLY A 48 5.80 -13.11 5.92
C GLY A 48 4.72 -13.56 6.91
N MET A 49 3.44 -13.39 6.57
CA MET A 49 2.28 -13.75 7.39
C MET A 49 1.13 -14.24 6.52
N ALA A 50 0.33 -15.17 7.03
CA ALA A 50 -0.90 -15.56 6.36
C ALA A 50 -1.93 -14.40 6.39
N PRO A 51 -2.80 -14.28 5.37
CA PRO A 51 -3.78 -13.19 5.31
C PRO A 51 -4.66 -13.05 6.57
N ASP A 52 -5.09 -14.17 7.15
CA ASP A 52 -5.96 -14.17 8.33
C ASP A 52 -5.24 -13.67 9.60
N GLU A 53 -3.95 -13.96 9.74
CA GLU A 53 -3.13 -13.44 10.84
C GLU A 53 -3.00 -11.92 10.77
N VAL A 54 -2.85 -11.38 9.55
CA VAL A 54 -2.83 -9.92 9.32
C VAL A 54 -4.19 -9.30 9.66
N ALA A 55 -5.30 -9.94 9.27
CA ALA A 55 -6.63 -9.44 9.57
C ALA A 55 -6.91 -9.40 11.08
N LEU A 56 -6.53 -10.46 11.81
CA LEU A 56 -6.70 -10.56 13.26
C LEU A 56 -5.82 -9.55 14.01
N ALA A 57 -4.58 -9.34 13.57
CA ALA A 57 -3.68 -8.34 14.16
C ALA A 57 -4.15 -6.89 13.98
N ARG A 58 -5.14 -6.64 13.10
CA ARG A 58 -5.62 -5.30 12.74
C ARG A 58 -7.02 -5.00 13.24
N GLN A 59 -7.67 -5.93 13.93
CA GLN A 59 -8.93 -5.63 14.61
C GLN A 59 -8.63 -4.72 15.81
N PRO A 60 -9.23 -3.51 15.89
CA PRO A 60 -9.22 -2.77 17.15
C PRO A 60 -10.00 -3.59 18.20
N ALA A 61 -9.57 -3.50 19.45
CA ALA A 61 -10.31 -4.06 20.59
C ALA A 61 -11.74 -3.51 20.67
#